data_AF-A0A4S2HD80-F1
#
_entry.id   AF-A0A4S2HD80-F1
#
_cell.length_a   1.000
_cell.length_b   1.000
_cell.length_c   1.000
_cell.angle_alpha   90.00
_cell.angle_beta   90.00
_cell.angle_gamma   90.00
#
_symmetry.space_group_name_H-M   'P 1'
#
loop_
_entity.id
_entity.type
_entity.pdbx_description
1 polymer ?
#
loop_
_entity_poly.entity_id
_entity_poly.type
_entity_poly.pdbx_seq_one_letter_code
_entity_poly.pdbx_strand_id
1 'polypeptide(L)' 'MAEDKRKRYEIVCPYCGKVQYACKSMLHEMGYNEAGHGTCIECKGFMKLIYNPESDTMTAEEWETVKPDRKGGLFG' A
#
# COMPACT_ATOMS: atom_id res chain seq x y z
N MET A 1 6.87 16.04 -21.16
CA MET A 1 6.88 15.51 -19.79
C MET A 1 5.45 15.09 -19.52
N ALA A 2 5.16 13.80 -19.39
CA ALA A 2 3.79 13.33 -19.22
C ALA A 2 3.35 13.67 -17.79
N GLU A 3 2.49 14.67 -17.62
CA GLU A 3 1.88 14.96 -16.34
C GLU A 3 1.08 13.74 -15.90
N ASP A 4 1.46 13.13 -14.78
CA ASP A 4 0.74 12.00 -14.21
C ASP A 4 -0.62 12.46 -13.69
N LYS A 5 -1.64 12.50 -14.57
CA LYS A 5 -3.03 12.87 -14.22
C LYS A 5 -3.75 11.84 -13.33
N ARG A 6 -3.01 10.90 -12.74
CA ARG A 6 -3.58 9.83 -11.91
C ARG A 6 -4.07 10.42 -10.59
N LYS A 7 -5.33 10.13 -10.25
CA LYS A 7 -5.94 10.55 -8.99
C LYS A 7 -5.12 9.99 -7.83
N ARG A 8 -4.61 10.89 -7.00
CA ARG A 8 -3.85 10.57 -5.79
C ARG A 8 -4.82 10.54 -4.62
N TYR A 9 -4.82 9.44 -3.90
CA TYR A 9 -5.61 9.23 -2.71
C TYR A 9 -4.74 9.45 -1.49
N GLU A 10 -5.22 10.24 -0.54
CA GLU A 10 -4.56 10.44 0.74
C GLU A 10 -4.74 9.18 1.59
N ILE A 11 -3.64 8.65 2.11
CA ILE A 11 -3.60 7.52 3.03
C ILE A 11 -2.76 7.90 4.23
N VAL A 12 -3.09 7.35 5.40
CA VAL A 12 -2.27 7.51 6.60
C VAL A 12 -1.51 6.22 6.83
N CYS A 13 -0.19 6.30 6.95
CA CYS A 13 0.63 5.13 7.23
C CYS A 13 0.27 4.56 8.60
N PRO A 14 -0.13 3.27 8.70
CA PRO A 14 -0.51 2.66 9.98
C PRO A 14 0.67 2.50 10.94
N TYR A 15 1.91 2.52 10.44
CA TYR A 15 3.11 2.34 11.25
C TYR A 15 3.63 3.62 11.89
N CYS A 16 3.68 4.73 11.13
CA CYS A 16 4.27 5.98 11.60
C CYS A 16 3.27 7.14 11.71
N GLY A 17 2.01 6.93 11.32
CA GLY A 17 0.97 7.95 11.36
C GLY A 17 1.17 9.09 10.37
N LYS A 18 2.14 8.98 9.44
CA LYS A 18 2.39 10.01 8.43
C LYS A 18 1.39 9.91 7.29
N VAL A 19 0.86 11.06 6.91
CA VAL A 19 0.01 11.22 5.73
C VAL A 19 0.86 11.11 4.48
N GLN A 20 0.43 10.31 3.52
CA GLN A 20 1.09 10.13 2.23
C GLN A 20 0.05 9.92 1.13
N TYR A 21 0.48 10.01 -0.12
CA TYR A 21 -0.42 9.91 -1.27
C TYR A 21 -0.12 8.64 -2.05
N ALA A 22 -1.15 7.83 -2.30
CA ALA A 22 -1.07 6.63 -3.13
C ALA A 22 -1.93 6.77 -4.39
N CYS A 23 -1.52 6.09 -5.46
CA CYS A 23 -2.31 5.99 -6.68
C CYS A 23 -3.05 4.65 -6.72
N LYS A 24 -4.11 4.57 -7.52
CA LYS A 24 -4.71 3.27 -7.86
C LYS A 24 -3.68 2.39 -8.55
N SER A 25 -3.52 1.16 -8.05
CA SER A 25 -2.76 0.11 -8.71
C SER A 25 -3.63 -0.56 -9.77
N MET A 26 -3.02 -1.29 -10.70
CA MET A 26 -3.75 -2.10 -11.69
C MET A 26 -4.78 -3.04 -11.06
N LEU A 27 -4.50 -3.54 -9.84
CA LEU A 27 -5.41 -4.39 -9.07
C LEU A 27 -6.71 -3.66 -8.69
N HIS A 28 -6.63 -2.38 -8.32
CA HIS A 28 -7.82 -1.56 -8.06
C HIS A 28 -8.63 -1.33 -9.34
N GLU A 29 -7.96 -1.19 -10.50
CA GLU A 29 -8.64 -1.06 -11.80
C GLU A 29 -9.32 -2.36 -12.25
N MET A 30 -8.81 -3.52 -11.82
CA MET A 30 -9.39 -4.84 -12.06
C MET A 30 -10.53 -5.19 -11.07
N GLY A 31 -10.89 -4.29 -10.16
CA GLY A 31 -11.95 -4.50 -9.16
C GLY A 31 -11.46 -5.12 -7.84
N TYR A 32 -10.17 -5.41 -7.70
CA TYR A 32 -9.59 -5.87 -6.45
C TYR A 32 -9.20 -4.70 -5.55
N ASN A 33 -10.23 -4.12 -4.94
CA ASN A 33 -10.15 -2.99 -4.02
C ASN A 33 -9.19 -3.18 -2.84
N GLU A 34 -9.03 -4.40 -2.36
CA GLU A 34 -8.21 -4.72 -1.19
C GLU A 34 -6.82 -5.28 -1.55
N ALA A 35 -6.53 -5.52 -2.83
CA ALA A 35 -5.26 -6.10 -3.25
C ALA A 35 -4.19 -5.02 -3.51
N GLY A 36 -4.39 -3.79 -3.05
CA GLY A 36 -3.39 -2.75 -3.14
C GLY A 36 -2.23 -3.03 -2.18
N HIS A 37 -1.01 -2.81 -2.64
CA HIS A 37 0.19 -2.89 -1.82
C HIS A 37 0.90 -1.55 -1.90
N GLY A 38 1.34 -1.05 -0.75
CA GLY A 38 2.08 0.20 -0.65
C GLY A 38 3.27 0.05 0.27
N THR A 39 4.29 0.86 0.05
CA THR A 39 5.40 1.02 1.00
C THR A 39 5.40 2.46 1.49
N CYS A 40 5.52 2.64 2.80
CA CYS A 40 5.62 3.98 3.37
C CYS A 40 6.94 4.63 2.94
N ILE A 41 6.87 5.88 2.48
CA ILE A 41 8.06 6.62 2.01
C ILE A 41 8.97 6.99 3.20
N GLU A 42 8.39 7.22 4.38
CA GLU A 42 9.12 7.61 5.59
C GLU A 42 9.71 6.40 6.32
N CYS A 43 8.87 5.46 6.77
CA CYS A 43 9.31 4.34 7.60
C CYS A 43 9.65 3.06 6.83
N LYS A 44 9.39 3.03 5.51
CA LYS A 44 9.54 1.83 4.66
C LYS A 44 8.69 0.63 5.10
N GLY A 45 7.67 0.85 5.94
CA GLY A 45 6.69 -0.17 6.33
C GLY A 45 5.87 -0.62 5.13
N PHE A 46 5.64 -1.94 5.03
CA PHE A 46 4.79 -2.54 4.00
C PHE A 46 3.34 -2.49 4.46
N MET A 47 2.47 -1.87 3.69
CA MET A 47 1.06 -1.70 4.06
C MET A 47 0.13 -2.17 2.94
N LYS A 48 -1.04 -2.65 3.35
CA LYS A 48 -2.14 -2.98 2.45
C LYS A 48 -2.88 -1.71 2.12
N LEU A 49 -3.11 -1.44 0.84
CA LEU A 49 -3.94 -0.33 0.39
C LEU A 49 -5.32 -0.88 0.04
N ILE A 50 -6.33 -0.31 0.67
CA ILE A 50 -7.73 -0.68 0.48
C ILE A 50 -8.45 0.51 -0.13
N TYR A 51 -8.90 0.36 -1.36
CA TYR A 51 -9.68 1.36 -2.07
C TYR A 51 -11.17 1.13 -1.84
N ASN A 52 -11.88 2.11 -1.28
CA ASN A 52 -13.33 2.05 -1.16
C ASN A 52 -13.98 2.76 -2.37
N PRO A 53 -14.62 2.03 -3.29
CA PRO A 53 -15.27 2.63 -4.46
C PRO A 53 -16.52 3.44 -4.08
N GLU A 54 -17.19 3.15 -2.97
CA GLU A 54 -18.42 3.83 -2.55
C GLU A 54 -18.15 5.28 -2.13
N SER A 55 -17.05 5.50 -1.40
CA SER A 55 -16.65 6.81 -0.89
C SER A 55 -15.54 7.47 -1.73
N ASP A 56 -15.00 6.77 -2.75
CA ASP A 56 -13.81 7.17 -3.51
C ASP A 56 -12.64 7.56 -2.57
N THR A 57 -12.42 6.76 -1.53
CA THR A 57 -11.32 6.93 -0.56
C THR A 57 -10.37 5.75 -0.61
N MET A 58 -9.13 5.97 -0.16
CA MET A 58 -8.17 4.89 0.02
C MET A 58 -7.69 4.92 1.46
N THR A 59 -7.59 3.74 2.06
CA THR A 59 -7.04 3.57 3.41
C THR A 59 -5.84 2.65 3.34
N ALA A 60 -4.93 2.79 4.29
CA ALA A 60 -3.81 1.90 4.44
C ALA A 60 -3.95 1.12 5.74
N GLU A 61 -3.87 -0.20 5.64
CA GLU A 61 -3.85 -1.10 6.78
C GLU A 61 -2.49 -1.75 6.94
N GLU A 62 -2.16 -2.14 8.17
CA GLU A 62 -0.95 -2.89 8.47
C GLU A 62 -0.96 -4.17 7.63
N TRP A 63 0.09 -4.38 6.83
CA TRP A 63 0.21 -5.67 6.16
C TRP A 63 0.65 -6.66 7.23
N GLU A 64 -0.26 -7.54 7.62
CA GLU A 64 0.03 -8.69 8.47
C GLU A 64 0.94 -9.64 7.69
N THR A 65 2.21 -9.28 7.53
CA THR A 65 3.20 -10.23 7.05
C THR A 65 3.29 -11.28 8.14
N VAL A 66 2.68 -12.43 7.88
CA VAL A 66 3.21 -13.73 8.30
C VAL A 66 4.72 -13.59 8.20
N LYS A 67 5.39 -13.52 9.36
CA LYS A 67 6.85 -13.39 9.40
C LYS A 67 7.37 -14.48 8.48
N PRO A 68 8.14 -14.17 7.41
CA PRO A 68 8.94 -15.22 6.83
C PRO A 68 9.87 -15.63 7.96
N ASP A 69 9.58 -16.77 8.59
CA ASP A 69 10.52 -17.49 9.42
C ASP A 69 11.73 -17.73 8.50
N ARG A 70 12.68 -16.80 8.53
CA ARG A 70 13.97 -16.92 7.86
C ARG A 70 14.78 -17.95 8.65
N LYS A 71 14.30 -19.19 8.70
CA LYS A 71 15.14 -20.36 8.92
C LYS A 71 15.57 -20.87 7.55
N GLY A 72 16.35 -20.03 6.86
CA GLY A 72 16.94 -20.30 5.56
C GLY A 72 18.38 -19.80 5.55
N GLY A 73 19.19 -20.26 6.51
CA GLY A 73 20.64 -20.18 6.39
C GLY A 73 21.07 -21.06 5.23
N LEU A 74 21.54 -20.44 4.16
CA LEU A 74 22.13 -21.14 3.03
C LEU A 74 23.50 -20.51 2.78
N PHE A 75 24.53 -21.36 2.87
CA PHE A 75 25.95 -21.16 2.60
C PHE A 75 26.82 -20.67 3.78
N GLY A 76 27.18 -21.63 4.64
CA GLY A 76 28.54 -21.76 5.16
C GLY A 76 29.34 -22.74 4.31
#